data_AF-A0A7X7FKJ4-F1
#
_entry.id   AF-A0A7X7FKJ4-F1
#
_cell.length_a   1.000
_cell.length_b   1.000
_cell.length_c   1.000
_cell.angle_alpha   90.00
_cell.angle_beta   90.00
_cell.angle_gamma   90.00
#
_symmetry.space_group_name_H-M   'P 1'
#
loop_
_entity.id
_entity.type
_entity.pdbx_description
1 polymer ?
#
loop_
_entity_poly.entity_id
_entity_poly.type
_entity_poly.pdbx_seq_one_letter_code
_entity_poly.pdbx_strand_id
1 'polypeptide(L)' 'MAVSTIEGIVENGCIRLRDNVMLPDNTKVYVVVPDIETPPQARVCSPHLVHPEQAADFVKRVVEVSDDAGL' A
#
# COMPACT_ATOMS: atom_id res chain seq x y z
N MET A 1 -13.74 15.01 22.52
CA MET A 1 -12.61 14.14 22.12
C MET A 1 -11.38 15.04 22.14
N ALA A 2 -10.43 14.82 23.05
CA ALA A 2 -9.22 15.65 23.12
C ALA A 2 -8.21 15.13 22.11
N VAL A 3 -7.74 16.02 21.23
CA VAL A 3 -6.69 15.72 20.24
C VAL A 3 -5.48 16.55 20.63
N SER A 4 -4.33 15.91 20.78
CA SER A 4 -3.05 16.57 21.03
C SER A 4 -2.19 16.44 19.79
N THR A 5 -1.61 17.55 19.34
CA THR A 5 -0.64 17.57 18.24
C THR A 5 0.76 17.55 18.84
N ILE A 6 1.56 16.56 18.43
CA ILE A 6 2.94 16.39 18.89
C ILE A 6 3.84 16.55 17.66
N GLU A 7 4.92 17.33 17.81
CA GLU A 7 5.90 17.52 16.75
C GLU A 7 6.89 16.35 16.69
N GLY A 8 7.24 15.92 15.48
CA GLY A 8 8.25 14.91 15.23
C GLY A 8 8.97 15.14 13.91
N ILE A 9 10.15 14.55 13.77
CA ILE A 9 10.92 14.56 12.52
C ILE A 9 10.90 13.16 11.92
N VAL A 10 10.79 13.06 10.60
CA VAL A 10 11.03 11.79 9.90
C VAL A 10 12.52 11.60 9.70
N GLU A 11 13.10 10.57 10.30
CA GLU A 11 14.50 10.17 10.14
C GLU A 11 14.53 8.71 9.68
N ASN A 12 15.14 8.44 8.51
CA ASN A 12 15.21 7.11 7.89
C ASN A 12 13.85 6.41 7.72
N GLY A 13 12.79 7.18 7.42
CA GLY A 13 11.42 6.66 7.27
C GLY A 13 10.70 6.39 8.59
N CYS A 14 11.34 6.65 9.73
CA CYS A 14 10.73 6.52 11.05
C CYS A 14 10.38 7.90 11.61
N ILE A 15 9.19 8.05 12.19
CA ILE A 15 8.81 9.28 12.91
C ILE A 15 9.48 9.24 14.28
N ARG A 16 10.38 10.19 14.53
CA ARG A 16 10.98 10.45 15.83
C ARG A 16 10.28 11.65 16.46
N LEU A 17 9.53 11.43 17.53
CA LEU A 17 8.92 12.51 18.29
C LEU A 17 10.03 13.35 18.93
N ARG A 18 9.91 14.68 18.86
CA ARG A 18 10.77 15.59 19.62
C ARG A 18 10.30 15.56 21.08
N ASP A 19 11.26 15.67 22.00
CA ASP A 19 11.06 15.54 23.45
C ASP A 19 10.72 14.12 23.94
N ASN A 20 10.82 13.92 25.26
CA ASN A 20 10.57 12.64 25.94
C ASN A 20 9.06 12.32 26.02
N VAL A 21 8.36 12.47 24.90
CA VAL A 21 6.91 12.29 24.79
C VAL A 21 6.59 10.81 24.81
N MET A 22 5.95 10.36 25.88
CA MET A 22 5.45 9.00 26.01
C MET A 22 4.00 8.95 25.55
N LEU A 23 3.75 8.16 24.50
CA LEU A 23 2.40 7.79 24.11
C LEU A 23 1.96 6.56 24.91
N PRO A 24 0.71 6.50 25.42
CA PRO A 24 0.24 5.32 26.13
C PRO A 24 0.19 4.09 25.21
N ASP A 25 0.43 2.92 25.78
CA ASP A 25 0.38 1.65 25.06
C ASP A 25 -0.97 1.47 24.36
N ASN A 26 -0.93 0.93 23.14
CA ASN A 26 -2.09 0.67 22.28
C ASN A 26 -2.91 1.92 21.90
N THR A 27 -2.33 3.12 21.97
CA THR A 27 -2.99 4.35 21.51
C THR A 27 -3.02 4.45 19.99
N LYS A 28 -4.21 4.67 19.42
CA LYS A 28 -4.36 4.94 17.99
C LYS A 28 -3.82 6.33 17.66
N VAL A 29 -2.88 6.41 16.71
CA VAL A 29 -2.31 7.66 16.22
C VAL A 29 -2.68 7.91 14.76
N TYR A 30 -2.74 9.17 14.36
CA TYR A 30 -2.89 9.61 12.97
C TYR A 30 -1.68 10.44 12.59
N VAL A 31 -1.13 10.20 11.40
CA VAL A 31 -0.01 10.96 10.84
C VAL A 31 -0.53 11.75 9.65
N VAL A 32 -0.31 13.07 9.66
CA VAL A 32 -0.63 13.95 8.54
C VAL A 32 0.69 14.40 7.93
N VAL A 33 0.96 14.01 6.69
CA VAL A 33 2.14 14.43 5.94
C VAL A 33 1.66 15.33 4.80
N PRO A 34 1.86 16.66 4.86
CA PRO A 34 1.53 17.53 3.74
C PRO A 34 2.44 17.23 2.55
N ASP A 35 1.93 17.43 1.33
CA ASP A 35 2.70 17.39 0.08
C ASP A 35 3.43 16.07 -0.23
N ILE A 36 3.02 14.97 0.40
CA ILE A 36 3.49 13.64 -0.01
C ILE A 36 2.74 13.19 -1.28
N GLU A 37 3.45 13.17 -2.41
CA GLU A 37 2.95 12.49 -3.60
C GLU A 37 3.04 10.98 -3.35
N THR A 38 1.95 10.38 -2.86
CA THR A 38 1.85 8.92 -2.88
C THR A 38 1.82 8.48 -4.35
N PRO A 39 2.75 7.62 -4.80
CA PRO A 39 2.69 7.11 -6.16
C PRO A 39 1.32 6.49 -6.37
N PRO A 40 0.64 6.76 -7.49
CA PRO A 40 -0.68 6.21 -7.74
C PRO A 40 -0.57 4.70 -7.64
N GLN A 41 -1.31 4.12 -6.69
CA GLN A 41 -1.38 2.68 -6.57
C GLN A 41 -1.93 2.15 -7.89
N ALA A 42 -1.11 1.46 -8.67
CA ALA A 42 -1.51 0.94 -9.96
C ALA A 42 -2.67 -0.03 -9.76
N ARG A 43 -3.89 0.42 -10.06
CA ARG A 43 -5.07 -0.42 -9.97
C ARG A 43 -5.13 -1.29 -11.22
N VAL A 44 -4.71 -2.54 -11.09
CA VAL A 44 -4.99 -3.55 -12.11
C VAL A 44 -6.46 -3.92 -12.00
N CYS A 45 -7.29 -3.29 -12.83
CA CYS A 45 -8.69 -3.70 -12.94
C CYS A 45 -8.75 -5.06 -13.64
N SER A 46 -9.32 -6.06 -12.97
CA SER A 46 -9.71 -7.30 -13.65
C SER A 46 -10.84 -6.98 -14.64
N PRO A 47 -10.78 -7.46 -15.89
CA PRO A 47 -11.90 -7.33 -16.80
C PRO A 47 -13.15 -7.97 -16.18
N HIS A 48 -14.29 -7.30 -16.28
CA HIS A 48 -15.58 -7.88 -15.94
C HIS A 48 -16.15 -8.61 -17.17
N LEU A 49 -16.60 -9.85 -16.99
CA LEU A 49 -17.33 -10.56 -18.03
C LEU A 49 -18.73 -9.95 -18.18
N VAL A 50 -19.16 -9.72 -19.42
CA VAL A 50 -20.54 -9.29 -19.73
C VAL A 50 -21.54 -10.37 -19.33
N HIS A 51 -21.12 -11.64 -19.41
CA HIS A 51 -21.90 -12.83 -19.06
C HIS A 51 -21.08 -13.69 -18.08
N PRO A 52 -21.41 -13.66 -16.76
CA PRO A 52 -20.64 -14.39 -15.73
C PRO A 52 -20.50 -15.89 -15.98
N GLU A 53 -21.46 -16.51 -16.66
CA GLU A 53 -21.47 -17.93 -17.03
C GLU A 53 -20.33 -18.33 -17.98
N GLN A 54 -19.74 -17.38 -18.71
CA GLN A 54 -18.63 -17.62 -19.64
C GLN A 54 -17.28 -17.75 -18.94
N ALA A 55 -17.22 -17.63 -17.61
CA ALA A 55 -15.96 -17.77 -16.86
C ALA A 55 -15.25 -19.11 -17.13
N ALA A 56 -16.01 -20.16 -17.46
CA ALA A 56 -15.47 -21.47 -17.81
C ALA A 56 -14.66 -21.48 -19.13
N ASP A 57 -14.86 -20.51 -20.02
CA ASP A 57 -14.12 -20.41 -21.29
C ASP A 57 -12.72 -19.79 -21.11
N PHE A 58 -12.48 -19.11 -19.98
CA PHE A 58 -11.25 -18.37 -19.68
C PHE A 58 -10.33 -19.11 -18.70
N VAL A 59 -10.34 -20.44 -18.72
CA VAL A 59 -9.46 -21.25 -17.86
C VAL A 59 -7.99 -20.97 -18.20
N LYS A 60 -7.28 -20.41 -17.22
CA LYS A 60 -5.85 -20.10 -17.33
C LYS A 60 -5.05 -21.38 -17.58
N ARG A 61 -4.41 -21.47 -18.74
CA ARG A 61 -3.38 -22.48 -19.01
C ARG A 61 -2.00 -21.83 -18.77
N VAL A 62 -1.26 -22.37 -17.81
CA VAL A 62 0.14 -22.01 -17.60
C VAL A 62 0.99 -23.00 -18.39
N VAL A 63 1.83 -22.50 -19.28
CA VAL A 63 2.83 -23.29 -19.99
C VAL A 63 4.19 -22.80 -19.51
N GLU A 64 5.02 -23.70 -19.00
CA GLU A 64 6.42 -23.40 -18.74
C GLU A 64 7.13 -23.33 -20.10
N VAL A 65 7.57 -22.12 -20.45
CA VAL A 65 8.42 -21.91 -21.61
C VAL A 65 9.86 -21.97 -21.10
N SER A 66 10.73 -22.64 -21.84
CA SER A 66 12.17 -22.60 -21.59
C SER A 66 12.66 -21.15 -21.58
N ASP A 67 13.69 -20.86 -20.78
CA ASP A 67 14.34 -19.56 -20.78
C ASP A 67 14.58 -19.07 -22.22
N ASP A 68 14.21 -17.82 -22.49
CA ASP A 68 14.57 -17.15 -23.74
C ASP A 68 16.08 -17.34 -23.95
N ALA A 69 16.48 -17.77 -25.14
CA ALA A 69 17.88 -17.98 -25.45
C ALA A 69 18.64 -16.66 -25.23
N GLY A 70 19.36 -16.61 -24.10
CA GLY A 70 20.05 -15.42 -23.64
C GLY A 70 20.95 -14.86 -24.73
N LEU A 71 20.64 -13.65 -25.18
CA LEU A 71 21.44 -12.88 -26.12
C LEU A 71 21.92 -11.61 -25.41
#